data_AF-A0A7I7YG14-F1
#
_entry.id   AF-A0A7I7YG14-F1
#
_cell.length_a   1.000
_cell.length_b   1.000
_cell.length_c   1.000
_cell.angle_alpha   90.00
_cell.angle_beta   90.00
_cell.angle_gamma   90.00
#
_symmetry.space_group_name_H-M   'P 1'
#
loop_
_entity.id
_entity.type
_entity.pdbx_description
1 polymer ?
#
loop_
_entity_poly.entity_id
_entity_poly.type
_entity_poly.pdbx_seq_one_letter_code
_entity_poly.pdbx_strand_id
1 'polypeptide(L)' 'MAAVKTLHLRNVPDEVVERLERLARQQKMSVTAAAIRELDASTRRVDNAALMASWPDLPIDPAEIVADIEADRR' A
#
# COMPACT_ATOMS: atom_id res chain seq x y z
N MET A 1 6.83 -23.49 7.86
CA MET A 1 7.47 -22.62 6.84
C MET A 1 6.44 -22.35 5.76
N ALA A 2 6.13 -21.09 5.44
CA ALA A 2 5.28 -20.78 4.29
C ALA A 2 6.01 -21.19 3.00
N ALA A 3 5.32 -21.86 2.08
CA ALA A 3 5.92 -22.29 0.82
C ALA A 3 6.07 -21.08 -0.13
N VAL A 4 7.29 -20.84 -0.63
CA VAL A 4 7.53 -19.83 -1.67
C VAL A 4 7.05 -20.39 -3.01
N LYS A 5 6.10 -19.69 -3.63
CA LYS A 5 5.62 -20.00 -4.99
C LYS A 5 6.22 -19.00 -5.97
N THR A 6 6.67 -19.49 -7.13
CA THR A 6 7.19 -18.65 -8.20
C THR A 6 6.05 -18.14 -9.08
N LEU A 7 6.00 -16.83 -9.30
CA LEU A 7 5.06 -16.18 -10.21
C LEU A 7 5.85 -15.51 -11.34
N HIS A 8 5.49 -15.80 -12.59
CA HIS A 8 6.09 -15.18 -13.78
C HIS A 8 5.11 -14.16 -14.38
N LEU A 9 5.47 -12.87 -14.30
CA LEU A 9 4.72 -11.81 -14.98
C LEU A 9 5.14 -11.77 -16.45
N ARG A 10 4.15 -11.66 -17.35
CA ARG A 10 4.36 -11.56 -18.79
C ARG A 10 3.58 -10.37 -19.33
N ASN A 11 4.05 -9.79 -20.44
CA ASN A 11 3.44 -8.63 -21.09
C ASN A 11 3.30 -7.44 -20.13
N VAL A 12 4.33 -7.18 -19.32
CA VAL A 12 4.34 -6.04 -18.40
C VAL A 12 4.57 -4.78 -19.24
N PRO A 13 3.69 -3.76 -19.14
CA PRO A 13 3.89 -2.51 -19.87
C PRO A 13 5.18 -1.81 -19.48
N ASP A 14 5.84 -1.14 -20.43
CA ASP A 14 7.14 -0.49 -20.22
C ASP A 14 7.07 0.55 -19.09
N GLU A 15 5.98 1.33 -19.02
CA GLU A 15 5.78 2.34 -17.98
C GLU A 15 5.64 1.74 -16.57
N VAL A 16 5.23 0.47 -16.48
CA VAL A 16 5.21 -0.26 -15.19
C VAL A 16 6.63 -0.67 -14.82
N VAL A 17 7.41 -1.17 -15.76
CA VAL A 17 8.82 -1.54 -15.52
C VAL A 17 9.62 -0.31 -15.09
N GLU A 18 9.48 0.81 -15.78
CA GLU A 18 10.17 2.06 -15.43
C GLU A 18 9.84 2.53 -14.01
N ARG A 19 8.56 2.43 -13.61
CA ARG A 19 8.14 2.77 -12.23
C ARG A 19 8.77 1.84 -11.21
N LEU A 20 8.79 0.54 -11.49
CA LEU A 20 9.43 -0.45 -10.61
C LEU A 20 10.95 -0.22 -10.49
N GLU A 21 11.63 0.15 -11.58
CA GLU A 21 13.05 0.51 -11.53
C GLU A 21 13.31 1.76 -10.69
N ARG A 22 12.48 2.79 -10.81
CA ARG A 22 12.59 3.99 -9.96
C ARG A 22 12.43 3.64 -8.49
N LEU A 23 11.43 2.82 -8.15
CA LEU A 23 11.20 2.33 -6.78
C LEU A 23 12.38 1.50 -6.27
N ALA A 24 12.89 0.58 -7.09
CA ALA A 24 14.03 -0.27 -6.76
C ALA A 24 15.30 0.55 -6.47
N ARG A 25 15.58 1.58 -7.29
CA ARG A 25 16.69 2.53 -7.07
C ARG A 25 16.55 3.29 -5.76
N GLN A 26 15.38 3.84 -5.48
CA GLN A 26 15.11 4.60 -4.24
C GLN A 26 15.30 3.74 -2.99
N GLN A 27 14.92 2.46 -3.06
CA GLN A 27 14.96 1.55 -1.92
C GLN A 27 16.19 0.64 -1.89
N LYS A 28 17.15 0.83 -2.79
CA LYS A 28 18.38 0.03 -2.91
C LYS A 28 18.12 -1.48 -2.98
N MET A 29 17.13 -1.90 -3.76
CA MET A 29 16.75 -3.30 -3.94
C MET A 29 16.67 -3.67 -5.43
N SER A 30 16.49 -4.97 -5.72
CA SER A 30 16.26 -5.42 -7.11
C SER A 30 14.86 -5.05 -7.60
N VAL A 31 14.68 -4.94 -8.92
CA VAL A 31 13.37 -4.71 -9.55
C VAL A 31 12.38 -5.82 -9.19
N THR A 32 12.84 -7.07 -9.14
CA THR A 32 12.03 -8.22 -8.70
C THR A 32 11.59 -8.09 -7.25
N ALA A 33 12.48 -7.68 -6.35
CA ALA A 33 12.13 -7.45 -4.95
C ALA A 33 11.11 -6.32 -4.79
N ALA A 34 11.28 -5.23 -5.55
CA ALA A 34 10.31 -4.14 -5.61
C ALA A 34 8.94 -4.63 -6.10
N ALA A 35 8.91 -5.42 -7.18
CA ALA A 35 7.68 -5.99 -7.72
C ALA A 35 6.97 -6.89 -6.71
N ILE A 36 7.69 -7.78 -6.02
CA ILE A 36 7.11 -8.65 -4.97
C ILE A 36 6.53 -7.81 -3.84
N ARG A 37 7.25 -6.78 -3.38
CA ARG A 37 6.79 -5.88 -2.31
C ARG A 37 5.52 -5.13 -2.70
N GLU A 38 5.44 -4.62 -3.94
CA GLU A 38 4.24 -3.93 -4.42
C GLU A 38 3.06 -4.89 -4.62
N LEU A 39 3.31 -6.11 -5.09
CA LEU A 39 2.28 -7.15 -5.18
C LEU A 39 1.73 -7.51 -3.79
N ASP A 40 2.59 -7.73 -2.79
CA ASP A 40 2.18 -7.97 -1.40
C ASP A 40 1.34 -6.79 -0.87
N ALA A 41 1.84 -5.56 -1.02
CA ALA A 41 1.13 -4.36 -0.58
C ALA A 41 -0.23 -4.19 -1.27
N SER A 42 -0.33 -4.51 -2.57
CA SER A 42 -1.59 -4.46 -3.32
C SER A 42 -2.59 -5.51 -2.84
N THR A 43 -2.14 -6.76 -2.67
CA THR A 43 -3.02 -7.86 -2.24
C THR A 43 -3.57 -7.67 -0.84
N ARG A 44 -2.81 -7.06 0.09
CA ARG A 44 -3.31 -6.72 1.43
C ARG A 44 -4.48 -5.74 1.40
N ARG A 45 -4.58 -4.89 0.37
CA ARG A 45 -5.64 -3.87 0.26
C ARG A 45 -6.94 -4.42 -0.31
N VAL A 46 -6.94 -5.62 -0.89
CA VAL A 46 -8.13 -6.22 -1.51
C VAL A 46 -9.27 -6.34 -0.50
N ASP A 47 -8.94 -6.68 0.75
CA ASP A 47 -9.93 -6.84 1.81
C ASP A 47 -10.21 -5.55 2.58
N ASN A 48 -9.53 -4.43 2.27
CA ASN A 48 -9.69 -3.19 3.04
C ASN A 48 -11.12 -2.65 2.96
N ALA A 49 -11.78 -2.75 1.80
CA ALA A 49 -13.15 -2.26 1.67
C ALA A 49 -14.11 -3.05 2.57
N ALA A 50 -13.99 -4.39 2.58
CA ALA A 50 -14.78 -5.25 3.45
C ALA A 50 -14.44 -5.04 4.93
N LEU A 51 -13.15 -4.86 5.25
CA LEU A 51 -12.68 -4.58 6.60
C LEU A 51 -13.21 -3.24 7.11
N MET A 52 -13.13 -2.18 6.31
CA MET A 52 -13.66 -0.86 6.65
C MET A 52 -15.19 -0.90 6.83
N ALA A 53 -15.90 -1.67 6.01
CA ALA A 53 -17.34 -1.87 6.18
C ALA A 53 -17.71 -2.63 7.47
N SER A 54 -16.77 -3.37 8.07
CA SER A 54 -16.98 -4.07 9.35
C SER A 54 -16.70 -3.21 10.59
N TRP A 55 -16.15 -2.01 10.41
CA TRP A 55 -15.81 -1.15 11.54
C TRP A 55 -17.08 -0.60 12.20
N PRO A 56 -17.09 -0.48 13.53
CA PRO A 56 -18.17 0.19 14.22
C PRO A 56 -18.19 1.66 13.78
N ASP A 57 -19.40 2.20 13.61
CA ASP A 57 -19.56 3.63 13.45
C ASP A 57 -19.19 4.30 14.77
N LEU A 58 -18.12 5.11 14.74
CA LEU A 58 -17.67 5.85 15.91
C LEU A 58 -18.28 7.24 15.83
N PRO A 59 -18.97 7.71 16.89
CA PRO A 59 -19.59 9.03 16.91
C PRO A 59 -18.54 10.13 17.14
N ILE A 60 -17.50 10.16 16.30
CA ILE A 60 -16.45 11.16 16.32
C ILE A 60 -16.82 12.20 15.28
N ASP A 61 -17.07 13.43 15.73
CA ASP A 61 -17.32 14.55 14.83
C ASP A 61 -16.00 14.96 14.15
N PRO A 62 -15.92 14.98 12.81
CA PRO A 62 -14.74 15.49 12.10
C PRO A 62 -14.35 16.92 12.52
N ALA A 63 -15.30 17.74 12.94
CA ALA A 63 -15.03 19.10 13.41
C ALA A 63 -14.19 19.11 14.71
N GLU A 64 -14.39 18.16 15.61
CA GLU A 64 -13.60 18.02 16.84
C GLU A 64 -12.15 17.63 16.53
N ILE A 65 -11.94 16.70 15.59
CA ILE A 65 -10.60 16.30 15.14
C ILE A 65 -9.84 17.50 14.57
N VAL A 66 -10.50 18.32 13.75
CA VAL A 66 -9.88 19.51 13.16
C VAL A 66 -9.50 20.52 14.24
N ALA A 67 -10.40 20.77 15.20
CA ALA A 67 -10.15 21.69 16.31
C ALA A 67 -8.93 21.25 17.15
N ASP A 68 -8.80 19.95 17.44
CA ASP A 68 -7.65 19.40 18.19
C ASP A 68 -6.33 19.59 17.44
N ILE A 69 -6.31 19.34 16.13
CA ILE A 69 -5.10 19.55 15.30
C ILE A 69 -4.71 21.03 15.26
N GLU A 70 -5.69 21.94 15.18
CA GLU A 70 -5.43 23.37 15.19
C GLU A 70 -4.93 23.87 16.55
N ALA A 71 -5.39 23.28 17.65
CA ALA A 71 -4.94 23.61 18.99
C ALA A 71 -3.49 23.18 19.25
N ASP A 72 -3.07 22.00 18.77
CA ASP A 72 -1.69 21.48 18.91
C ASP A 72 -0.66 22.28 18.10
N ARG A 73 -1.10 23.00 17.06
CA ARG A 73 -0.23 23.83 16.21
C ARG A 73 0.05 25.24 16.77
N ARG A 74 -0.55 25.63 17.89
CA ARG A 74 -0.35 26.95 18.52
C ARG A 74 0.62 26.87 19.69
#